data_AF-A1DG22-F1
#
_entry.id   AF-A1DG22-F1
#
_cell.length_a   1.000
_cell.length_b   1.000
_cell.length_c   1.000
_cell.angle_alpha   90.00
_cell.angle_beta   90.00
_cell.angle_gamma   90.00
#
_symmetry.space_group_name_H-M   'P 1'
#
loop_
_entity.id
_entity.type
_entity.pdbx_description
1 polymer ?
#
loop_
_entity_poly.entity_id
_entity_poly.type
_entity_poly.pdbx_seq_one_letter_code
_entity_poly.pdbx_strand_id
1 'polypeptide(L)' 'MSEYITPMGRIKHRSTTGLRPVNQRKIAKAIRRAIGIGLMPSVHRHPEILAAEAKARMEGTPIY' A
#
# COMPACT_ATOMS: atom_id res chain seq x y z
N MET A 1 0.62 -3.56 3.72
CA MET A 1 -0.48 -2.62 3.37
C MET A 1 -0.37 -2.01 1.97
N SER A 2 0.83 -1.80 1.40
CA SER A 2 0.97 -1.12 0.10
C SER A 2 0.30 -1.84 -1.07
N GLU A 3 0.12 -3.15 -0.98
CA GLU A 3 -0.53 -3.98 -2.01
C GLU A 3 -1.97 -3.54 -2.33
N TYR A 4 -2.72 -3.02 -1.36
CA TYR A 4 -4.12 -2.62 -1.51
C TYR A 4 -4.32 -1.14 -1.85
N ILE A 5 -3.24 -0.39 -2.05
CA ILE A 5 -3.24 1.02 -2.40
C ILE A 5 -2.51 1.24 -3.72
N THR A 6 -2.93 2.27 -4.46
CA THR A 6 -2.23 2.72 -5.65
C THR A 6 -0.95 3.47 -5.25
N PRO A 7 -0.01 3.67 -6.19
CA PRO A 7 1.17 4.51 -5.93
C PRO A 7 0.82 5.92 -5.45
N MET A 8 -0.37 6.41 -5.83
CA MET A 8 -0.94 7.71 -5.42
C MET A 8 -1.70 7.67 -4.08
N GLY A 9 -1.55 6.60 -3.29
CA GLY A 9 -2.18 6.46 -1.97
C GLY A 9 -3.70 6.21 -1.96
N ARG A 10 -4.32 5.96 -3.11
CA ARG A 10 -5.76 5.65 -3.20
C ARG A 10 -6.01 4.17 -2.93
N ILE A 11 -7.09 3.83 -2.24
CA ILE A 11 -7.47 2.42 -2.02
C ILE A 11 -7.93 1.81 -3.34
N LYS A 12 -7.35 0.66 -3.73
CA LYS A 12 -7.72 -0.06 -4.96
C LYS A 12 -9.18 -0.52 -4.93
N HIS A 13 -9.85 -0.49 -6.07
CA HIS A 13 -11.24 -0.96 -6.19
C HIS A 13 -11.34 -2.48 -6.01
N ARG A 14 -12.52 -2.99 -5.63
CA ARG A 14 -12.73 -4.43 -5.36
C ARG A 14 -12.39 -5.33 -6.56
N SER A 15 -12.58 -4.81 -7.78
CA SER A 15 -12.26 -5.53 -9.01
C SER A 15 -10.76 -5.81 -9.15
N THR A 16 -9.93 -4.94 -8.58
CA THR A 16 -8.47 -5.08 -8.60
C THR A 16 -7.96 -5.89 -7.41
N THR A 17 -8.62 -5.80 -6.25
CA THR A 17 -8.18 -6.52 -5.03
C THR A 17 -8.70 -7.96 -4.95
N GLY A 18 -9.75 -8.31 -5.70
CA GLY A 18 -10.34 -9.67 -5.68
C GLY A 18 -11.01 -10.06 -4.35
N LEU A 19 -11.12 -9.14 -3.40
CA LEU A 19 -11.64 -9.42 -2.07
C LEU A 19 -13.17 -9.47 -2.06
N ARG A 20 -13.73 -10.34 -1.21
CA ARG A 20 -15.17 -10.30 -0.88
C ARG A 20 -15.55 -8.91 -0.34
N PRO A 21 -16.77 -8.41 -0.62
CA PRO A 21 -17.18 -7.05 -0.22
C PRO A 21 -16.99 -6.74 1.27
N VAL A 22 -17.21 -7.72 2.15
CA VAL A 22 -17.01 -7.58 3.60
C VAL A 22 -15.54 -7.32 3.93
N ASN A 23 -14.63 -8.07 3.32
CA ASN A 23 -13.19 -7.97 3.58
C ASN A 23 -12.60 -6.69 2.97
N GLN A 24 -13.08 -6.29 1.78
CA GLN A 24 -12.71 -5.01 1.17
C GLN A 24 -13.04 -3.82 2.11
N ARG A 25 -14.20 -3.83 2.75
CA ARG A 25 -14.58 -2.78 3.72
C ARG A 25 -13.71 -2.78 4.97
N LYS A 26 -13.37 -3.96 5.49
CA LYS A 26 -12.49 -4.11 6.67
C LYS A 26 -11.11 -3.52 6.39
N ILE A 27 -10.50 -3.92 5.28
CA ILE A 27 -9.18 -3.42 4.85
C ILE A 27 -9.25 -1.92 4.58
N ALA A 28 -10.24 -1.44 3.84
CA ALA A 28 -10.37 -0.01 3.56
C ALA A 28 -10.51 0.85 4.83
N LYS A 29 -11.22 0.34 5.86
CA LYS A 29 -11.34 1.03 7.15
C LYS A 29 -10.04 0.99 7.96
N ALA A 30 -9.24 -0.08 7.86
CA ALA A 30 -7.92 -0.15 8.49
C ALA A 30 -6.95 0.84 7.84
N ILE A 31 -6.93 0.91 6.51
CA ILE A 31 -6.10 1.83 5.74
C ILE A 31 -6.44 3.30 6.09
N ARG A 32 -7.73 3.68 6.08
CA ARG A 32 -8.15 5.04 6.46
C ARG A 32 -7.78 5.40 7.90
N ARG A 33 -7.86 4.43 8.83
CA ARG A 33 -7.42 4.63 10.21
C ARG A 33 -5.92 4.87 10.29
N ALA A 34 -5.11 4.04 9.63
CA ALA A 34 -3.66 4.18 9.59
C ALA A 34 -3.21 5.54 9.03
N ILE A 35 -3.92 6.07 8.02
CA ILE A 35 -3.69 7.43 7.49
C ILE A 35 -4.04 8.48 8.55
N GLY A 36 -5.22 8.38 9.17
CA GLY A 36 -5.69 9.37 10.14
C GLY A 36 -4.82 9.48 11.40
N ILE A 37 -4.12 8.39 11.77
CA ILE A 37 -3.19 8.37 12.91
C ILE A 37 -1.74 8.70 12.52
N GLY A 38 -1.44 8.93 11.24
CA GLY A 38 -0.10 9.30 10.78
C GLY A 38 0.88 8.15 10.56
N LEU A 39 0.43 6.88 10.62
CA LEU A 39 1.30 5.71 10.36
C LEU A 39 1.46 5.39 8.87
N MET A 40 0.65 5.98 7.99
CA MET A 40 0.72 5.71 6.55
C MET A 40 0.49 6.99 5.74
N PRO A 41 1.35 7.29 4.73
CA PRO A 41 1.14 8.44 3.86
C PRO A 41 -0.10 8.27 2.97
N SER A 42 -0.79 9.39 2.71
CA SER A 42 -2.04 9.43 1.96
C SER A 42 -1.87 9.65 0.46
N VAL A 43 -0.72 10.20 0.04
CA VAL A 43 -0.51 10.72 -1.33
C VAL A 43 0.51 9.89 -2.11
N HIS A 44 1.42 9.23 -1.42
CA HIS A 44 2.52 8.46 -2.00
C HIS A 44 2.76 7.19 -1.19
N ARG A 45 3.50 6.23 -1.77
CA ARG A 45 3.94 5.03 -1.03
C ARG A 45 4.84 5.42 0.13
N HIS A 46 4.82 4.61 1.20
CA HIS A 46 5.65 4.84 2.38
C HIS A 46 7.13 4.99 1.98
N PRO A 47 7.84 6.04 2.45
CA PRO A 47 9.22 6.32 2.02
C PRO A 47 10.18 5.15 2.31
N GLU A 48 9.98 4.38 3.38
CA GLU A 48 10.78 3.18 3.65
C GLU A 48 10.63 2.10 2.57
N ILE A 49 9.45 1.98 1.95
CA ILE A 49 9.22 1.05 0.83
C ILE A 49 9.98 1.54 -0.42
N LEU A 50 9.98 2.86 -0.66
CA LEU A 50 10.71 3.45 -1.78
C LEU A 50 12.23 3.31 -1.59
N ALA A 51 12.73 3.49 -0.37
CA ALA A 51 14.13 3.29 -0.02
C ALA A 51 14.56 1.82 -0.18
N ALA A 52 13.73 0.88 0.26
CA ALA A 52 13.97 -0.55 0.06
C ALA A 52 13.98 -0.93 -1.43
N GLU A 53 13.04 -0.41 -2.23
CA GLU A 53 13.01 -0.62 -3.69
C GLU A 53 14.23 -0.02 -4.40
N ALA A 54 14.67 1.16 -3.98
CA ALA A 54 15.86 1.81 -4.53
C ALA A 54 17.14 1.02 -4.20
N LYS A 55 17.26 0.57 -2.95
CA LYS A 55 18.39 -0.27 -2.50
C LYS A 55 18.43 -1.60 -3.27
N ALA A 56 17.29 -2.30 -3.38
CA ALA A 56 17.21 -3.55 -4.12
C ALA A 56 17.59 -3.38 -5.61
N ARG A 57 17.20 -2.27 -6.25
CA ARG A 57 17.62 -1.95 -7.62
C ARG A 57 19.12 -1.68 -7.74
N MET A 58 19.72 -1.00 -6.76
CA MET A 58 21.16 -0.71 -6.77
C MET A 58 22.01 -1.95 -6.51
N GLU A 59 21.53 -2.90 -5.70
CA GLU A 59 22.26 -4.11 -5.32
C GLU A 59 22.09 -5.26 -6.33
N GLY A 60 21.25 -5.12 -7.36
CA GLY A 60 21.07 -6.11 -8.44
C GLY A 60 20.40 -7.42 -8.01
N THR A 61 19.89 -7.49 -6.78
CA THR A 61 19.29 -8.70 -6.20
C THR A 61 17.80 -8.78 -6.57
N PRO A 62 17.32 -9.87 -7.20
CA PRO A 62 15.90 -10.01 -7.51
C PRO A 62 15.11 -10.22 -6.21
N ILE A 63 14.12 -9.35 -5.99
CA ILE A 63 13.10 -9.50 -4.95
C ILE A 63 12.00 -10.40 -5.50
N TYR A 64 12.01 -11.68 -5.09
CA TYR A 64 10.92 -12.64 -5.31
C TYR A 64 9.80 -12.43 -4.27
#